data_AF-A8TIR2-F1
#
_entry.id   AF-A8TIR2-F1
#
_cell.length_a   1.000
_cell.length_b   1.000
_cell.length_c   1.000
_cell.angle_alpha   90.00
_cell.angle_beta   90.00
_cell.angle_gamma   90.00
#
_symmetry.space_group_name_H-M   'P 1'
#
loop_
_entity.id
_entity.type
_entity.pdbx_description
1 polymer ?
#
loop_
_entity_poly.entity_id
_entity_poly.type
_entity_poly.pdbx_seq_one_letter_code
_entity_poly.pdbx_strand_id
1 'polypeptide(L)'
;MLKSFNKRHSLSSDPRTLARLCAEHGVLFDYGMMLDFTQQTVAEIDGQIDALLASTDTPLPALLSLTIPILGTPYFDEAAKMGRLMPNLRLCDLDGQKVVEWPKEPVEQVVPYVADLLRFRGRKSALLRHAVRHVWSRRSSFDVSQSMISLLGPLVRYGGTLKIGSVRQMRQTWREPRRTYCAMTDPLSVSYRPSHRLLDKFTRDFEPLYVTDGEGRLTQEIRAGASGNR
;
A
#
# COMPACT_ATOMS: atom_id res chain seq x y z
N MET A 1 13.37 -6.45 9.58
CA MET A 1 12.11 -6.16 8.86
C MET A 1 11.40 -7.41 8.35
N LEU A 2 12.06 -8.33 7.63
CA LEU A 2 11.42 -9.58 7.12
C LEU A 2 11.24 -10.73 8.14
N LYS A 3 11.90 -10.67 9.31
CA LYS A 3 11.82 -11.74 10.33
C LYS A 3 10.45 -11.82 11.02
N SER A 4 9.75 -10.70 11.21
CA SER A 4 8.43 -10.66 11.86
C SER A 4 7.29 -11.08 10.93
N PHE A 5 7.44 -10.90 9.61
CA PHE A 5 6.39 -11.22 8.62
C PHE A 5 6.37 -12.69 8.18
N ASN A 6 7.17 -13.57 8.79
CA ASN A 6 7.21 -15.02 8.56
C ASN A 6 7.25 -15.46 7.08
N LYS A 7 7.72 -14.60 6.16
CA LYS A 7 7.99 -14.94 4.75
C LYS A 7 9.41 -15.48 4.62
N ARG A 8 9.62 -16.73 5.06
CA ARG A 8 10.90 -17.45 4.88
C ARG A 8 11.38 -17.48 3.42
N HIS A 9 10.46 -17.36 2.45
CA HIS A 9 10.78 -17.28 1.02
C HIS A 9 11.41 -15.96 0.55
N SER A 10 11.18 -14.84 1.23
CA SER A 10 11.77 -13.54 0.84
C SER A 10 13.11 -13.26 1.53
N LEU A 11 13.50 -14.11 2.48
CA LEU A 11 14.78 -14.02 3.20
C LEU A 11 15.93 -14.74 2.46
N SER A 12 15.61 -15.67 1.54
CA SER A 12 16.62 -16.52 0.90
C SER A 12 17.22 -15.94 -0.39
N SER A 13 16.59 -14.92 -0.98
CA SER A 13 16.97 -14.44 -2.31
C SER A 13 16.95 -12.91 -2.35
N ASP A 14 18.11 -12.28 -2.56
CA ASP A 14 18.21 -10.83 -2.81
C ASP A 14 17.35 -10.46 -4.04
N PRO A 15 16.39 -9.53 -3.93
CA PRO A 15 15.58 -9.08 -5.06
C PRO A 15 16.38 -8.68 -6.30
N ARG A 16 17.62 -8.19 -6.12
CA ARG A 16 18.52 -7.86 -7.24
C ARG A 16 19.01 -9.11 -7.97
N THR A 17 19.38 -10.15 -7.23
CA THR A 17 19.80 -11.43 -7.80
C THR A 17 18.64 -12.09 -8.55
N LEU A 18 17.44 -12.10 -7.98
CA LEU A 18 16.25 -12.62 -8.66
C LEU A 18 15.90 -11.81 -9.91
N ALA A 19 15.89 -10.48 -9.83
CA ALA A 19 15.60 -9.64 -10.98
C ALA A 19 16.61 -9.87 -12.12
N ARG A 20 17.89 -10.07 -11.78
CA ARG A 20 18.92 -10.40 -12.76
C ARG A 20 18.70 -11.78 -13.40
N LEU A 21 18.47 -12.82 -12.61
CA LEU A 21 18.23 -14.17 -13.12
C LEU A 21 16.96 -14.23 -13.99
N CYS A 22 15.88 -13.60 -13.55
CA CYS A 22 14.67 -13.49 -14.35
C CYS A 22 14.96 -12.80 -15.68
N ALA A 23 15.69 -11.68 -15.68
CA ALA A 23 16.06 -10.99 -16.90
C ALA A 23 16.93 -11.86 -17.84
N GLU A 24 17.91 -12.59 -17.32
CA GLU A 24 18.77 -13.49 -18.11
C GLU A 24 17.96 -14.59 -18.83
N HIS A 25 16.81 -14.99 -18.27
CA HIS A 25 15.90 -15.97 -18.88
C HIS A 25 14.69 -15.34 -19.60
N GLY A 26 14.67 -14.02 -19.82
CA GLY A 26 13.55 -13.35 -20.49
C GLY A 26 12.24 -13.37 -19.69
N VAL A 27 12.31 -13.50 -18.37
CA VAL A 27 11.17 -13.49 -17.45
C VAL A 27 11.03 -12.10 -16.83
N LEU A 28 9.82 -11.55 -16.87
CA LEU A 28 9.52 -10.30 -16.16
C LEU A 28 9.44 -10.57 -14.66
N PHE A 29 10.23 -9.82 -13.89
CA PHE A 29 10.20 -9.86 -12.44
C PHE A 29 9.27 -8.78 -11.91
N ASP A 30 8.30 -9.17 -11.07
CA ASP A 30 7.40 -8.23 -10.41
C ASP A 30 7.38 -8.48 -8.89
N TYR A 31 7.36 -7.41 -8.11
CA TYR A 31 7.41 -7.50 -6.65
C TYR A 31 6.66 -6.35 -5.97
N GLY A 32 6.29 -6.59 -4.72
CA GLY A 32 5.71 -5.58 -3.84
C GLY A 32 6.72 -5.12 -2.80
N MET A 33 6.65 -3.85 -2.43
CA MET A 33 7.43 -3.26 -1.35
C MET A 33 6.51 -2.77 -0.24
N MET A 34 6.80 -3.20 0.98
CA MET A 34 6.07 -2.79 2.19
C MET A 34 6.90 -1.76 2.95
N LEU A 35 6.27 -0.66 3.32
CA LEU A 35 6.87 0.44 4.06
C LEU A 35 6.33 0.43 5.50
N ASP A 36 7.24 0.43 6.46
CA ASP A 36 6.92 0.36 7.88
C ASP A 36 7.41 1.60 8.61
N PHE A 37 6.52 2.58 8.78
CA PHE A 37 6.79 3.83 9.50
C PHE A 37 6.77 3.65 11.02
N THR A 38 6.41 2.48 11.56
CA THR A 38 6.51 2.19 12.99
C THR A 38 7.96 1.89 13.39
N GLN A 39 8.78 1.43 12.43
CA GLN A 39 10.18 1.05 12.65
C GLN A 39 11.15 2.00 11.96
N GLN A 40 10.78 2.50 10.79
CA GLN A 40 11.62 3.37 9.96
C GLN A 40 11.18 4.82 10.03
N THR A 41 12.16 5.69 9.89
CA THR A 41 11.97 7.11 9.62
C THR A 41 11.66 7.35 8.15
N VAL A 42 11.04 8.50 7.87
CA VAL A 42 10.84 9.07 6.55
C VAL A 42 12.17 9.14 5.81
N ALA A 43 13.24 9.62 6.44
CA ALA A 43 14.56 9.73 5.81
C ALA A 43 15.13 8.38 5.35
N GLU A 44 14.97 7.32 6.16
CA GLU A 44 15.41 5.98 5.80
C GLU A 44 14.63 5.43 4.61
N ILE A 45 13.30 5.59 4.62
CA ILE A 45 12.44 5.17 3.50
C ILE A 45 12.78 5.99 2.25
N ASP A 46 12.97 7.30 2.39
CA ASP A 46 13.28 8.18 1.27
C ASP A 46 14.60 7.81 0.59
N GLY A 47 15.63 7.51 1.38
CA GLY A 47 16.89 6.99 0.88
C GLY A 47 16.74 5.65 0.16
N GLN A 48 15.86 4.75 0.63
CA GLN A 48 15.58 3.49 -0.06
C GLN A 48 14.88 3.72 -1.41
N ILE A 49 13.90 4.63 -1.47
CA ILE A 49 13.18 4.99 -2.69
C ILE A 49 14.13 5.63 -3.70
N ASP A 50 14.99 6.55 -3.27
CA ASP A 50 15.94 7.22 -4.14
C ASP A 50 17.02 6.24 -4.65
N ALA A 51 17.50 5.34 -3.79
CA ALA A 51 18.42 4.26 -4.21
C ALA A 51 17.77 3.31 -5.24
N LEU A 52 16.49 2.97 -5.05
CA LEU A 52 15.72 2.17 -5.99
C LEU A 52 15.56 2.88 -7.34
N LEU A 53 15.22 4.17 -7.34
CA LEU A 53 15.08 4.97 -8.56
C LEU A 53 16.42 5.17 -9.28
N ALA A 54 17.53 5.19 -8.55
CA ALA A 54 18.87 5.32 -9.11
C ALA A 54 19.41 4.03 -9.74
N SER A 55 19.04 2.86 -9.19
CA SER A 55 19.45 1.55 -9.73
C SER A 55 18.61 1.17 -10.96
N THR A 56 19.18 0.36 -11.86
CA THR A 56 18.47 -0.27 -12.98
C THR A 56 18.37 -1.77 -12.84
N ASP A 57 18.94 -2.35 -11.79
CA ASP A 57 19.09 -3.79 -11.62
C ASP A 57 17.74 -4.45 -11.37
N THR A 58 16.91 -3.77 -10.57
CA THR A 58 15.54 -4.15 -10.26
C THR A 58 14.55 -3.24 -10.97
N PRO A 59 13.44 -3.78 -11.49
CA PRO A 59 12.32 -2.96 -11.93
C PRO A 59 11.71 -2.20 -10.75
N LEU A 60 10.83 -1.24 -11.02
CA LEU A 60 10.01 -0.63 -9.96
C LEU A 60 9.00 -1.64 -9.42
N PRO A 61 8.68 -1.62 -8.11
CA PRO A 61 7.71 -2.52 -7.53
C PRO A 61 6.33 -2.30 -8.19
N ALA A 62 5.57 -3.35 -8.48
CA ALA A 62 4.17 -3.17 -8.91
C ALA A 62 3.27 -2.65 -7.80
N LEU A 63 3.62 -2.92 -6.56
CA LEU A 63 2.83 -2.52 -5.41
C LEU A 63 3.72 -1.85 -4.37
N LEU A 64 3.34 -0.64 -3.98
CA LEU A 64 3.85 0.03 -2.81
C LEU A 64 2.73 0.07 -1.77
N SER A 65 2.95 -0.52 -0.61
CA SER A 65 1.97 -0.54 0.47
C SER A 65 2.61 -0.22 1.81
N LEU A 66 1.81 0.27 2.73
CA LEU A 66 2.17 0.38 4.14
C LEU A 66 2.01 -0.98 4.82
N THR A 67 2.55 -1.13 6.02
CA THR A 67 2.25 -2.28 6.87
C THR A 67 0.76 -2.33 7.19
N ILE A 68 0.19 -3.53 7.08
CA ILE A 68 -1.24 -3.76 7.33
C ILE A 68 -1.36 -4.74 8.50
N PRO A 69 -1.81 -4.28 9.68
CA PRO A 69 -2.18 -5.17 10.76
C PRO A 69 -3.53 -5.82 10.39
N ILE A 70 -3.49 -6.88 9.58
CA ILE A 70 -4.69 -7.61 9.16
C ILE A 70 -5.29 -8.35 10.36
N LEU A 71 -6.56 -8.12 10.64
CA LEU A 71 -7.28 -8.79 11.73
C LEU A 71 -7.13 -10.31 11.65
N GLY A 72 -6.79 -10.94 12.78
CA GLY A 72 -6.55 -12.38 12.88
C GLY A 72 -5.13 -12.83 12.52
N THR A 73 -4.23 -11.90 12.16
CA THR A 73 -2.80 -12.21 11.98
C THR A 73 -2.00 -11.99 13.27
N PRO A 74 -0.88 -12.70 13.47
CA PRO A 74 -0.01 -12.47 14.62
C PRO A 74 0.49 -11.02 14.72
N TYR A 75 0.74 -10.37 13.58
CA TYR A 75 1.16 -8.97 13.54
C TYR A 75 0.09 -8.02 14.08
N PHE A 76 -1.19 -8.28 13.78
CA PHE A 76 -2.30 -7.51 14.36
C PHE A 76 -2.37 -7.67 15.87
N ASP A 77 -2.26 -8.90 16.38
CA ASP A 77 -2.31 -9.15 17.82
C ASP A 77 -1.16 -8.47 18.56
N GLU A 78 0.04 -8.46 17.96
CA GLU A 78 1.20 -7.73 18.49
C GLU A 78 0.96 -6.21 18.48
N ALA A 79 0.48 -5.65 17.36
CA ALA A 79 0.19 -4.22 17.24
C ALA A 79 -0.88 -3.78 18.26
N ALA A 80 -1.93 -4.58 18.45
CA ALA A 80 -2.99 -4.32 19.41
C ALA A 80 -2.49 -4.39 20.86
N LYS A 81 -1.70 -5.42 21.21
CA LYS A 81 -1.11 -5.57 22.55
C LYS A 81 -0.15 -4.42 22.89
N MET A 82 0.59 -3.94 21.90
CA MET A 82 1.53 -2.81 22.06
C MET A 82 0.84 -1.44 22.00
N GLY A 83 -0.48 -1.37 21.81
CA GLY A 83 -1.21 -0.11 21.71
C GLY A 83 -0.80 0.74 20.51
N ARG A 84 -0.29 0.11 19.44
CA ARG A 84 0.18 0.84 18.24
C ARG A 84 -0.94 1.23 17.29
N LEU A 85 -2.09 0.55 17.35
CA LEU A 85 -3.22 0.84 16.46
C LEU A 85 -3.79 2.23 16.74
N MET A 86 -4.07 2.99 15.69
CA MET A 86 -4.67 4.32 15.81
C MET A 86 -6.12 4.26 16.30
N PRO A 87 -6.64 5.32 16.95
CA PRO A 87 -8.05 5.44 17.31
C PRO A 87 -9.02 5.44 16.13
N ASN A 88 -10.26 5.00 16.38
CA ASN A 88 -11.36 4.97 15.42
C ASN A 88 -11.02 4.24 14.10
N LEU A 89 -10.13 3.26 14.17
CA LEU A 89 -9.69 2.49 13.02
C LEU A 89 -10.84 1.63 12.52
N ARG A 90 -11.17 1.70 11.23
CA ARG A 90 -12.21 0.85 10.61
C ARG A 90 -11.56 -0.32 9.88
N LEU A 91 -12.29 -1.43 9.73
CA LEU A 91 -11.78 -2.59 9.00
C LEU A 91 -11.37 -2.24 7.56
N CYS A 92 -12.11 -1.34 6.90
CA CYS A 92 -11.80 -0.88 5.55
C CYS A 92 -10.54 0.00 5.44
N ASP A 93 -9.99 0.50 6.56
CA ASP A 93 -8.76 1.27 6.55
C ASP A 93 -7.51 0.37 6.48
N LEU A 94 -7.65 -0.93 6.73
CA LEU A 94 -6.60 -1.94 6.61
C LEU A 94 -6.34 -2.32 5.14
N ASP A 95 -6.14 -1.33 4.27
CA ASP A 95 -5.97 -1.47 2.82
C ASP A 95 -4.51 -1.29 2.34
N GLY A 96 -3.60 -0.96 3.26
CA GLY A 96 -2.17 -0.71 2.96
C GLY A 96 -1.89 0.60 2.27
N GLN A 97 -2.86 1.51 2.21
CA GLN A 97 -2.71 2.81 1.58
C GLN A 97 -2.86 3.96 2.59
N LYS A 98 -3.07 3.65 3.87
CA LYS A 98 -3.24 4.63 4.95
C LYS A 98 -2.38 4.27 6.15
N VAL A 99 -1.96 5.28 6.89
CA VAL A 99 -1.32 5.10 8.19
C VAL A 99 -2.41 4.67 9.18
N VAL A 100 -2.26 3.47 9.73
CA VAL A 100 -3.20 2.80 10.64
C VAL A 100 -2.59 2.49 12.01
N GLU A 101 -1.27 2.61 12.12
CA GLU A 101 -0.48 2.46 13.34
C GLU A 101 0.27 3.77 13.62
N TRP A 102 0.57 4.05 14.90
CA TRP A 102 1.39 5.18 15.31
C TRP A 102 2.80 5.08 14.70
N PRO A 103 3.20 6.03 13.85
CA PRO A 103 4.53 6.04 13.29
C PRO A 103 5.58 6.46 14.34
N LYS A 104 6.85 6.16 14.04
CA LYS A 104 8.01 6.52 14.85
C LYS A 104 8.27 8.03 14.88
N GLU A 105 7.89 8.72 13.81
CA GLU A 105 7.96 10.17 13.65
C GLU A 105 6.56 10.80 13.73
N PRO A 106 6.43 12.13 13.92
CA PRO A 106 5.14 12.79 14.00
C PRO A 106 4.22 12.51 12.80
N VAL A 107 2.94 12.27 13.07
CA VAL A 107 1.92 11.94 12.05
C VAL A 107 1.81 13.07 11.01
N GLU A 108 1.99 14.31 11.45
CA GLU A 108 1.96 15.53 10.63
C GLU A 108 3.07 15.55 9.58
N GLN A 109 4.17 14.85 9.82
CA GLN A 109 5.27 14.69 8.87
C GLN A 109 5.08 13.46 7.98
N VAL A 110 4.67 12.33 8.58
CA VAL A 110 4.57 11.04 7.89
C VAL A 110 3.40 11.00 6.90
N VAL A 111 2.23 11.52 7.27
CA VAL A 111 1.02 11.43 6.44
C VAL A 111 1.16 12.20 5.11
N PRO A 112 1.63 13.45 5.08
CA PRO A 112 1.90 14.15 3.82
C PRO A 112 2.96 13.42 2.98
N TYR A 113 4.01 12.91 3.61
CA TYR A 113 5.05 12.16 2.93
C TYR A 113 4.49 10.90 2.25
N VAL A 114 3.69 10.10 2.95
CA VAL A 114 3.00 8.93 2.41
C VAL A 114 2.11 9.31 1.21
N ALA A 115 1.34 10.39 1.34
CA ALA A 115 0.43 10.86 0.28
C ALA A 115 1.18 11.21 -1.02
N ASP A 116 2.36 11.82 -0.89
CA ASP A 116 3.22 12.17 -2.01
C ASP A 116 3.98 10.95 -2.55
N LEU A 117 4.48 10.08 -1.68
CA LEU A 117 5.21 8.87 -2.04
C LEU A 117 4.36 7.88 -2.85
N LEU A 118 3.14 7.56 -2.40
CA LEU A 118 2.25 6.63 -3.11
C LEU A 118 1.85 7.14 -4.50
N ARG A 119 2.02 8.43 -4.77
CA ARG A 119 1.78 9.07 -6.07
C ARG A 119 3.07 9.49 -6.79
N PHE A 120 4.24 9.16 -6.22
CA PHE A 120 5.56 9.63 -6.67
C PHE A 120 5.58 11.14 -6.98
N ARG A 121 4.85 11.94 -6.21
CA ARG A 121 4.80 13.39 -6.39
C ARG A 121 6.19 13.96 -6.04
N GLY A 122 6.68 14.88 -6.87
CA GLY A 122 8.07 15.38 -6.78
C GLY A 122 9.13 14.46 -7.39
N ARG A 123 8.80 13.19 -7.68
CA ARG A 123 9.75 12.19 -8.22
C ARG A 123 9.39 11.66 -9.62
N LYS A 124 8.42 12.26 -10.31
CA LYS A 124 7.95 11.80 -11.63
C LYS A 124 9.06 11.74 -12.69
N SER A 125 10.00 12.69 -12.67
CA SER A 125 11.14 12.70 -13.60
C SER A 125 12.13 11.59 -13.29
N ALA A 126 12.39 11.32 -12.01
CA ALA A 126 13.21 10.19 -11.57
C ALA A 126 12.55 8.84 -11.92
N LEU A 127 11.23 8.72 -11.74
CA LEU A 127 10.42 7.56 -12.14
C LEU A 127 10.57 7.29 -13.65
N LEU A 128 10.36 8.30 -14.49
CA LEU A 128 10.48 8.17 -15.95
C LEU A 128 11.91 7.80 -16.35
N ARG A 129 12.91 8.46 -15.75
CA ARG A 129 14.32 8.17 -16.01
C ARG A 129 14.67 6.74 -15.64
N HIS A 130 14.19 6.26 -14.50
CA HIS A 130 14.37 4.87 -14.08
C HIS A 130 13.74 3.91 -15.10
N ALA A 131 12.48 4.10 -15.46
CA ALA A 131 11.76 3.22 -16.38
C ALA A 131 12.47 3.12 -17.75
N VAL A 132 12.91 4.26 -18.31
CA VAL A 132 13.66 4.28 -19.58
C VAL A 132 15.02 3.59 -19.43
N ARG A 133 15.78 3.89 -18.38
CA ARG A 133 17.11 3.31 -18.16
C ARG A 133 17.04 1.80 -17.91
N HIS A 134 16.03 1.34 -17.17
CA HIS A 134 15.81 -0.08 -16.90
C HIS A 134 15.49 -0.85 -18.18
N VAL A 135 14.60 -0.34 -19.04
CA VAL A 135 14.31 -0.99 -20.33
C VAL A 135 15.54 -0.97 -21.23
N TRP A 136 16.27 0.14 -21.27
CA TRP A 136 17.49 0.24 -22.07
C TRP A 136 18.58 -0.74 -21.61
N SER A 137 18.78 -0.90 -20.31
CA SER A 137 19.76 -1.84 -19.76
C SER A 137 19.38 -3.31 -20.02
N ARG A 138 18.09 -3.59 -20.26
CA ARG A 138 17.55 -4.93 -20.54
C ARG A 138 17.18 -5.17 -22.00
N ARG A 139 17.55 -4.27 -22.92
CA ARG A 139 17.20 -4.35 -24.36
C ARG A 139 17.70 -5.61 -25.07
N SER A 140 18.74 -6.26 -24.54
CA SER A 140 19.27 -7.52 -25.09
C SER A 140 18.53 -8.75 -24.59
N SER A 141 17.73 -8.62 -23.53
CA SER A 141 17.08 -9.74 -22.83
C SER A 141 15.56 -9.72 -22.95
N PHE A 142 14.95 -8.55 -23.19
CA PHE A 142 13.51 -8.40 -23.29
C PHE A 142 13.05 -8.31 -24.75
N ASP A 143 11.92 -8.96 -25.03
CA ASP A 143 11.17 -8.76 -26.27
C ASP A 143 10.49 -7.37 -26.29
N VAL A 144 9.99 -6.95 -27.45
CA VAL A 144 9.29 -5.66 -27.65
C VAL A 144 8.10 -5.52 -26.70
N SER A 145 7.31 -6.58 -26.55
CA SER A 145 6.15 -6.63 -25.67
C SER A 145 6.53 -6.40 -24.20
N GLN A 146 7.58 -7.10 -23.73
CA GLN A 146 8.09 -7.01 -22.37
C GLN A 146 8.74 -5.66 -22.08
N SER A 147 9.45 -5.10 -23.06
CA SER A 147 10.02 -3.75 -22.98
C SER A 147 8.94 -2.70 -22.81
N MET A 148 7.82 -2.82 -23.53
CA MET A 148 6.66 -1.94 -23.37
C MET A 148 6.02 -2.08 -21.98
N ILE A 149 5.84 -3.29 -21.48
CA ILE A 149 5.26 -3.53 -20.14
C ILE A 149 6.15 -2.91 -19.05
N SER A 150 7.47 -3.13 -19.13
CA SER A 150 8.44 -2.59 -18.18
C SER A 150 8.55 -1.07 -18.23
N LEU A 151 8.31 -0.44 -19.38
CA LEU A 151 8.26 1.03 -19.51
C LEU A 151 6.94 1.61 -19.01
N LEU A 152 5.81 1.10 -19.49
CA LEU A 152 4.49 1.69 -19.27
C LEU A 152 3.89 1.32 -17.92
N GLY A 153 4.15 0.10 -17.44
CA GLY A 153 3.58 -0.42 -16.18
C GLY A 153 3.82 0.53 -14.99
N PRO A 154 5.07 0.92 -14.69
CA PRO A 154 5.36 1.84 -13.60
C PRO A 154 4.74 3.24 -13.80
N LEU A 155 4.70 3.73 -15.04
CA LEU A 155 4.13 5.05 -15.35
C LEU A 155 2.61 5.07 -15.18
N VAL A 156 1.92 4.01 -15.56
CA VAL A 156 0.47 3.87 -15.35
C VAL A 156 0.16 3.80 -13.86
N ARG A 157 0.93 3.00 -13.10
CA ARG A 157 0.72 2.77 -11.66
C ARG A 157 1.02 4.02 -10.82
N TYR A 158 2.15 4.69 -11.07
CA TYR A 158 2.67 5.77 -10.21
C TYR A 158 2.65 7.16 -10.84
N GLY A 159 2.60 7.25 -12.17
CA GLY A 159 2.62 8.53 -12.90
C GLY A 159 1.32 9.35 -12.75
N GLY A 160 0.27 8.76 -12.17
CA GLY A 160 -0.99 9.43 -11.85
C GLY A 160 -1.96 9.51 -13.02
N THR A 161 -2.11 8.44 -13.79
CA THR A 161 -3.07 8.42 -14.90
C THR A 161 -4.52 8.41 -14.39
N LEU A 162 -5.36 9.18 -15.08
CA LEU A 162 -6.81 9.08 -15.05
C LEU A 162 -7.17 7.59 -15.20
N LYS A 163 -7.91 7.03 -14.23
CA LYS A 163 -8.52 5.70 -14.40
C LYS A 163 -9.47 5.79 -15.59
N ILE A 164 -9.00 5.48 -16.79
CA ILE A 164 -9.81 5.33 -18.00
C ILE A 164 -10.54 4.00 -17.82
N GLY A 165 -11.57 4.03 -16.97
CA GLY A 165 -12.53 2.95 -16.79
C GLY A 165 -13.79 3.23 -17.58
N SER A 166 -14.79 2.37 -17.43
CA SER A 166 -16.14 2.71 -17.90
C SER A 166 -16.60 4.05 -17.31
N VAL A 167 -17.45 4.79 -18.03
CA VAL A 167 -18.01 6.08 -17.56
C VAL A 167 -18.60 5.95 -16.14
N ARG A 168 -19.15 4.77 -15.82
CA ARG A 168 -19.68 4.44 -14.49
C ARG A 168 -18.58 4.42 -13.40
N GLN A 169 -17.45 3.75 -13.66
CA GLN A 169 -16.29 3.71 -12.74
C GLN A 169 -15.65 5.10 -12.57
N MET A 170 -15.59 5.90 -13.63
CA MET A 170 -15.11 7.28 -13.56
C MET A 170 -16.03 8.15 -12.70
N ARG A 171 -17.35 8.09 -12.92
CA ARG A 171 -18.34 8.79 -12.08
C ARG A 171 -18.26 8.38 -10.61
N GLN A 172 -18.04 7.09 -10.33
CA GLN A 172 -17.85 6.62 -8.95
C GLN A 172 -16.56 7.19 -8.34
N THR A 173 -15.46 7.18 -9.08
CA THR A 173 -14.17 7.75 -8.62
C THR A 173 -14.28 9.24 -8.32
N TRP A 174 -15.08 9.99 -9.09
CA TRP A 174 -15.31 11.42 -8.83
C TRP A 174 -16.20 11.70 -7.61
N ARG A 175 -17.01 10.73 -7.19
CA ARG A 175 -17.81 10.82 -5.97
C ARG A 175 -17.01 10.42 -4.73
N GLU A 176 -15.92 9.68 -4.89
CA GLU A 176 -15.07 9.30 -3.77
C GLU A 176 -14.48 10.55 -3.10
N PRO A 177 -14.59 10.66 -1.78
CA PRO A 177 -14.00 11.77 -1.07
C PRO A 177 -12.47 11.70 -1.15
N ARG A 178 -11.84 12.87 -1.06
CA ARG A 178 -10.38 12.95 -1.13
C ARG A 178 -9.77 12.26 0.09
N ARG A 179 -8.89 11.30 -0.17
CA ARG A 179 -8.16 10.59 0.88
C ARG A 179 -7.20 11.49 1.65
N THR A 180 -7.13 11.27 2.96
CA THR A 180 -6.17 11.91 3.87
C THR A 180 -4.97 11.04 4.16
N TYR A 181 -5.01 9.74 3.80
CA TYR A 181 -3.93 8.76 4.04
C TYR A 181 -3.66 8.48 5.53
N CYS A 182 -4.59 8.86 6.41
CA CYS A 182 -4.53 8.61 7.84
C CYS A 182 -5.87 8.05 8.31
N ALA A 183 -5.86 6.88 8.96
CA ALA A 183 -7.09 6.20 9.38
C ALA A 183 -8.01 7.07 10.23
N MET A 184 -7.44 7.92 11.09
CA MET A 184 -8.19 8.79 11.99
C MET A 184 -9.01 9.88 11.29
N THR A 185 -8.62 10.27 10.07
CA THR A 185 -9.23 11.40 9.35
C THR A 185 -9.77 11.02 7.98
N ASP A 186 -9.51 9.80 7.51
CA ASP A 186 -9.89 9.42 6.15
C ASP A 186 -11.42 9.30 6.05
N PRO A 187 -12.04 9.99 5.08
CA PRO A 187 -13.49 9.92 4.91
C PRO A 187 -13.92 8.53 4.46
N LEU A 188 -15.13 8.13 4.85
CA LEU A 188 -15.68 6.84 4.46
C LEU A 188 -15.97 6.81 2.95
N SER A 189 -15.63 5.70 2.30
CA SER A 189 -15.88 5.53 0.86
C SER A 189 -17.38 5.60 0.56
N VAL A 190 -17.72 6.04 -0.66
CA VAL A 190 -19.11 6.02 -1.12
C VAL A 190 -19.71 4.61 -1.22
N SER A 191 -18.91 3.56 -1.13
CA SER A 191 -19.39 2.17 -1.05
C SER A 191 -20.25 1.91 0.19
N TYR A 192 -20.04 2.68 1.27
CA TYR A 192 -20.87 2.66 2.47
C TYR A 192 -22.17 3.46 2.33
N ARG A 193 -22.53 3.89 1.11
CA ARG A 193 -23.83 4.49 0.83
C ARG A 193 -24.56 3.61 -0.18
N PRO A 194 -25.79 3.16 0.12
CA PRO A 194 -26.54 2.35 -0.80
C PRO A 194 -26.85 3.13 -2.08
N SER A 195 -26.64 2.50 -3.23
CA SER A 195 -26.91 3.11 -4.55
C SER A 195 -28.39 3.15 -4.90
N HIS A 196 -29.19 2.35 -4.20
CA HIS A 196 -30.65 2.25 -4.32
C HIS A 196 -31.30 2.49 -2.97
N ARG A 197 -32.57 2.88 -2.97
CA ARG A 197 -33.34 2.96 -1.71
C ARG A 197 -33.55 1.55 -1.17
N LEU A 198 -32.99 1.28 0.01
CA LEU A 198 -33.13 0.00 0.71
C LEU A 198 -34.13 0.13 1.86
N LEU A 199 -34.63 -1.00 2.33
CA LEU A 199 -35.43 -1.08 3.55
C LEU A 199 -34.54 -0.77 4.77
N ASP A 200 -35.11 -0.11 5.78
CA ASP A 200 -34.38 0.38 6.96
C ASP A 200 -33.59 -0.73 7.70
N LYS A 201 -34.05 -1.99 7.61
CA LYS A 201 -33.36 -3.15 8.20
C LYS A 201 -31.93 -3.37 7.67
N PHE A 202 -31.64 -2.89 6.46
CA PHE A 202 -30.31 -3.01 5.84
C PHE A 202 -29.39 -1.83 6.16
N THR A 203 -29.86 -0.81 6.89
CA THR A 203 -29.04 0.38 7.22
C THR A 203 -27.75 0.00 7.94
N ARG A 204 -27.82 -0.99 8.85
CA ARG A 204 -26.67 -1.47 9.62
C ARG A 204 -25.59 -2.13 8.76
N ASP A 205 -25.93 -2.69 7.60
CA ASP A 205 -24.96 -3.33 6.70
C ASP A 205 -24.01 -2.31 6.03
N PHE A 206 -24.37 -1.02 6.10
CA PHE A 206 -23.59 0.10 5.58
C PHE A 206 -22.89 0.90 6.69
N GLU A 207 -22.95 0.44 7.94
CA GLU A 207 -22.15 1.00 9.02
C GLU A 207 -20.73 0.42 8.97
N PRO A 208 -19.68 1.24 9.12
CA PRO A 208 -18.33 0.73 9.14
C PRO A 208 -18.08 -0.08 10.41
N LEU A 209 -17.47 -1.26 10.25
CA LEU A 209 -16.99 -2.04 11.38
C LEU A 209 -15.73 -1.38 11.97
N TYR A 210 -15.82 -0.95 13.23
CA TYR A 210 -14.72 -0.34 13.97
C TYR A 210 -13.86 -1.42 14.64
N VAL A 211 -12.57 -1.38 14.33
CA VAL A 211 -11.54 -2.23 14.92
C VAL A 211 -11.08 -1.66 16.26
N THR A 212 -10.89 -0.34 16.33
CA THR A 212 -10.54 0.36 17.58
C THR A 212 -11.57 1.42 17.95
N ASP A 213 -11.69 1.68 19.25
CA ASP A 213 -12.48 2.77 19.81
C ASP A 213 -11.74 4.11 19.74
N GLY A 214 -12.34 5.17 20.31
CA GLY A 214 -11.77 6.51 20.35
C GLY A 214 -10.47 6.64 21.15
N GLU A 215 -10.09 5.64 21.93
CA GLU A 215 -8.84 5.58 22.68
C GLU A 215 -7.78 4.68 22.01
N GLY A 216 -8.09 4.09 20.84
CA GLY A 216 -7.21 3.15 20.15
C GLY A 216 -7.22 1.73 20.71
N ARG A 217 -8.16 1.40 21.60
CA ARG A 217 -8.31 0.04 22.13
C ARG A 217 -9.24 -0.78 21.25
N LEU A 218 -9.03 -2.10 21.19
CA LEU A 218 -9.90 -2.99 20.41
C LEU A 218 -11.36 -2.89 20.89
N THR A 219 -12.31 -2.82 19.95
CA THR A 219 -13.75 -2.82 20.24
C THR A 219 -14.22 -4.16 20.81
N GLN A 220 -15.35 -4.15 21.51
CA GLN A 220 -15.89 -5.36 22.16
C GLN A 220 -16.21 -6.46 21.15
N GLU A 221 -16.73 -6.10 19.97
CA GLU A 221 -17.06 -7.02 18.89
C GLU A 221 -15.82 -7.80 18.42
N ILE A 222 -14.70 -7.10 18.23
CA ILE A 222 -13.43 -7.71 17.83
C ILE A 222 -12.85 -8.58 18.94
N ARG A 223 -12.93 -8.13 20.20
CA ARG A 223 -12.47 -8.92 21.36
C ARG A 223 -13.28 -10.20 21.55
N ALA A 224 -14.60 -10.12 21.39
CA ALA A 224 -15.50 -11.27 21.52
C ALA A 224 -15.22 -12.31 20.42
N GLY A 225 -15.03 -11.87 19.17
CA GLY A 225 -14.65 -12.74 18.06
C GLY A 225 -13.28 -13.41 18.24
N ALA A 226 -12.30 -12.72 18.83
CA ALA A 226 -10.99 -13.29 19.13
C ALA A 226 -11.02 -14.33 20.28
N SER A 227 -12.05 -14.28 21.15
CA SER A 227 -12.20 -15.16 22.30
C SER A 227 -12.93 -16.47 21.97
N GLY A 228 -13.73 -16.50 20.90
CA GLY A 228 -14.50 -17.67 20.47
C GLY A 228 -13.73 -18.69 19.63
N ASN A 229 -12.43 -18.46 19.40
CA ASN A 229 -11.57 -19.30 18.55
C ASN A 229 -10.38 -19.92 19.30
N ARG A 230 -10.52 -20.10 20.63
CA ARG A 230 -9.58 -20.85 21.48
C ARG A 230 -10.25 -22.06 22.10
#